data_AF-A0A2V9ND63-F1
#
_entry.id   AF-A0A2V9ND63-F1
#
_cell.length_a   1.000
_cell.length_b   1.000
_cell.length_c   1.000
_cell.angle_alpha   90.00
_cell.angle_beta   90.00
_cell.angle_gamma   90.00
#
_symmetry.space_group_name_H-M   'P 1'
#
loop_
_entity.id
_entity.type
_entity.pdbx_description
1 polymer ?
#
loop_
_entity_poly.entity_id
_entity_poly.type
_entity_poly.pdbx_seq_one_letter_code
_entity_poly.pdbx_strand_id
1 'polypeptide(L)'
;MDTTASINLLDCAREIQSNKLRLMVRAYGNGLSDAGRQFGPSELFFVNPNAINSITGTLRVKGAEAVACPSNSTPFSSLGQTIFGGNYFNPGTGDPRDDVAAVLIVEHDPPTPPGVLLLSALVFSPNAFYGFSSLGTIRFEQALTGTVLWDQPNHQFVFNVIGPNLN
;
A
#
# COMPACT_ATOMS: atom_id res chain seq x y z
N MET A 1 -8.30 -6.17 3.83
CA MET A 1 -8.32 -6.07 2.36
C MET A 1 -9.30 -7.09 1.80
N ASP A 2 -10.13 -6.71 0.84
CA ASP A 2 -11.15 -7.57 0.21
C ASP A 2 -10.50 -8.62 -0.71
N THR A 3 -10.64 -9.91 -0.37
CA THR A 3 -10.03 -11.03 -1.11
C THR A 3 -10.81 -11.47 -2.35
N THR A 4 -11.91 -10.78 -2.72
CA THR A 4 -12.76 -11.14 -3.86
C THR A 4 -12.29 -10.56 -5.21
N ALA A 5 -11.23 -9.74 -5.23
CA ALA A 5 -10.64 -9.24 -6.47
C ALA A 5 -10.00 -10.39 -7.27
N SER A 6 -10.25 -10.43 -8.59
CA SER A 6 -9.57 -11.38 -9.48
C SER A 6 -8.05 -11.17 -9.42
N ILE A 7 -7.31 -12.21 -9.04
CA ILE A 7 -5.86 -12.18 -8.88
C ILE A 7 -5.20 -12.16 -10.27
N ASN A 8 -4.95 -10.97 -10.80
CA ASN A 8 -4.12 -10.76 -12.00
C ASN A 8 -2.65 -10.60 -11.58
N LEU A 9 -2.15 -11.61 -10.87
CA LEU A 9 -0.79 -11.71 -10.36
C LEU A 9 0.13 -12.28 -11.44
N LEU A 10 1.16 -11.52 -11.81
CA LEU A 10 2.19 -11.97 -12.75
C LEU A 10 3.36 -12.60 -12.01
N ASP A 11 3.91 -11.85 -11.07
CA ASP A 11 5.08 -12.27 -10.29
C ASP A 11 4.79 -12.07 -8.80
N CYS A 12 5.10 -13.08 -7.99
CA CYS A 12 5.13 -12.99 -6.54
C CYS A 12 6.36 -13.72 -6.02
N ALA A 13 7.12 -13.06 -5.15
CA ALA A 13 8.21 -13.70 -4.45
C ALA A 13 8.15 -13.35 -2.96
N ARG A 14 8.26 -14.39 -2.14
CA ARG A 14 8.46 -14.31 -0.69
C ARG A 14 9.63 -15.22 -0.34
N GLU A 15 10.75 -14.62 0.01
CA GLU A 15 11.99 -15.36 0.24
C GLU A 15 12.88 -14.66 1.26
N ILE A 16 13.83 -15.41 1.82
CA ILE A 16 14.89 -14.86 2.65
C ILE A 16 16.13 -14.71 1.79
N GLN A 17 16.62 -13.49 1.63
CA GLN A 17 17.87 -13.18 0.95
C GLN A 17 18.77 -12.40 1.89
N SER A 18 20.01 -12.88 2.09
CA SER A 18 20.99 -12.22 2.97
C SER A 18 20.43 -11.90 4.35
N ASN A 19 19.72 -12.87 4.95
CA ASN A 19 19.05 -12.75 6.26
C ASN A 19 17.99 -11.64 6.33
N LYS A 20 17.40 -11.25 5.19
CA LYS A 20 16.30 -10.29 5.10
C LYS A 20 15.13 -10.93 4.37
N LEU A 21 13.93 -10.67 4.86
CA LEU A 21 12.72 -11.00 4.14
C LEU A 21 12.58 -10.09 2.91
N ARG A 22 12.43 -10.69 1.74
CA ARG A 22 12.08 -10.01 0.50
C ARG A 22 10.64 -10.37 0.13
N LEU A 23 9.83 -9.34 -0.04
CA LEU A 23 8.48 -9.41 -0.61
C LEU A 23 8.51 -8.68 -1.95
N MET A 24 8.02 -9.32 -3.00
CA MET A 24 7.92 -8.72 -4.33
C MET A 24 6.58 -9.13 -4.94
N VAL A 25 5.90 -8.16 -5.53
CA VAL A 25 4.68 -8.42 -6.28
C VAL A 25 4.66 -7.61 -7.57
N ARG A 26 4.14 -8.23 -8.62
CA ARG A 26 3.77 -7.59 -9.88
C ARG A 26 2.35 -8.05 -10.23
N ALA A 27 1.47 -7.09 -10.40
CA ALA A 27 0.09 -7.33 -10.80
C ALA A 27 -0.32 -6.33 -11.89
N TYR A 28 -1.42 -6.60 -12.57
CA TYR A 28 -2.01 -5.72 -13.58
C TYR A 28 -3.53 -5.67 -13.42
N GLY A 29 -4.13 -4.57 -13.88
CA GLY A 29 -5.58 -4.46 -14.00
C GLY A 29 -6.09 -5.13 -15.29
N ASN A 30 -7.36 -5.54 -15.30
CA ASN A 30 -8.00 -6.10 -16.49
C ASN A 30 -8.17 -5.00 -17.54
N GLY A 31 -7.37 -5.05 -18.61
CA GLY A 31 -7.44 -4.10 -19.71
C GLY A 31 -8.73 -4.12 -20.54
N LEU A 32 -9.64 -5.08 -20.27
CA LEU A 32 -10.96 -5.18 -20.89
C LEU A 32 -12.10 -4.72 -19.96
N SER A 33 -11.78 -4.20 -18.76
CA SER A 33 -12.75 -3.69 -17.80
C SER A 33 -12.46 -2.23 -17.48
N ASP A 34 -13.51 -1.42 -17.38
CA ASP A 34 -13.47 -0.04 -16.87
C ASP A 34 -13.97 0.06 -15.42
N ALA A 35 -14.32 -1.07 -14.80
CA ALA A 35 -14.84 -1.13 -13.46
C ALA A 35 -14.04 -2.08 -12.55
N GLY A 36 -14.15 -1.81 -11.24
CA GLY A 36 -13.58 -2.63 -10.18
C GLY A 36 -12.14 -2.28 -9.82
N ARG A 37 -11.61 -3.01 -8.83
CA ARG A 37 -10.23 -2.91 -8.38
C ARG A 37 -9.58 -4.28 -8.50
N GLN A 38 -8.32 -4.30 -8.92
CA GLN A 38 -7.50 -5.51 -8.96
C GLN A 38 -6.17 -5.25 -8.30
N PHE A 39 -5.67 -6.25 -7.59
CA PHE A 39 -4.40 -6.17 -6.90
C PHE A 39 -3.80 -7.56 -6.73
N GLY A 40 -2.49 -7.62 -6.51
CA GLY A 40 -1.77 -8.82 -6.14
C GLY A 40 -1.19 -8.64 -4.72
N PRO A 41 -1.60 -9.45 -3.74
CA PRO A 41 -1.03 -9.38 -2.40
C PRO A 41 0.31 -10.13 -2.32
N SER A 42 1.23 -9.64 -1.49
CA SER A 42 2.41 -10.36 -1.02
C SER A 42 2.50 -10.15 0.50
N GLU A 43 1.78 -10.98 1.24
CA GLU A 43 1.45 -10.76 2.65
C GLU A 43 2.11 -11.78 3.59
N LEU A 44 2.15 -11.42 4.87
CA LEU A 44 2.56 -12.28 5.96
C LEU A 44 1.45 -12.34 7.01
N PHE A 45 1.28 -13.52 7.59
CA PHE A 45 0.41 -13.72 8.75
C PHE A 45 1.30 -14.11 9.93
N PHE A 46 1.20 -13.34 11.01
CA PHE A 46 1.97 -13.58 12.24
C PHE A 46 1.15 -14.42 13.20
N VAL A 47 1.80 -15.37 13.89
CA VAL A 47 1.15 -16.22 14.90
C VAL A 47 0.69 -15.40 16.11
N ASN A 48 1.46 -14.36 16.47
CA ASN A 48 1.11 -13.43 17.54
C ASN A 48 1.10 -12.00 16.97
N PRO A 49 0.03 -11.59 16.25
CA PRO A 49 -0.04 -10.27 15.63
C PRO A 49 -0.08 -9.15 16.68
N ASN A 50 -0.63 -9.41 17.86
CA ASN A 50 -0.73 -8.44 18.96
C ASN A 50 0.65 -7.99 19.50
N ALA A 51 1.72 -8.76 19.24
CA ALA A 51 3.08 -8.37 19.60
C ALA A 51 3.73 -7.42 18.58
N ILE A 52 3.13 -7.22 17.41
CA ILE A 52 3.66 -6.40 16.34
C ILE A 52 3.02 -5.02 16.41
N ASN A 53 3.73 -4.04 16.96
CA ASN A 53 3.29 -2.65 16.98
C ASN A 53 3.90 -1.80 15.86
N SER A 54 4.93 -2.29 15.17
CA SER A 54 5.65 -1.54 14.15
C SER A 54 6.03 -2.43 12.97
N ILE A 55 5.93 -1.87 11.78
CA ILE A 55 6.42 -2.47 10.54
C ILE A 55 7.37 -1.48 9.89
N THR A 56 8.62 -1.88 9.71
CA THR A 56 9.64 -1.10 8.97
C THR A 56 10.15 -1.91 7.79
N GLY A 57 10.22 -1.28 6.62
CA GLY A 57 10.68 -1.92 5.42
C GLY A 57 11.30 -0.94 4.43
N THR A 58 12.19 -1.46 3.58
CA THR A 58 12.65 -0.71 2.41
C THR A 58 11.74 -1.03 1.22
N LEU A 59 11.06 -0.02 0.73
CA LEU A 59 10.22 -0.09 -0.46
C LEU A 59 10.96 0.47 -1.67
N ARG A 60 10.78 -0.19 -2.82
CA ARG A 60 11.26 0.27 -4.11
C ARG A 60 10.24 -0.10 -5.17
N VAL A 61 9.65 0.91 -5.80
CA VAL A 61 8.74 0.71 -6.93
C VAL A 61 9.56 0.70 -8.22
N LYS A 62 9.53 -0.43 -8.93
CA LYS A 62 10.30 -0.61 -10.17
C LYS A 62 9.66 0.06 -11.38
N GLY A 63 8.33 0.13 -11.38
CA GLY A 63 7.56 0.70 -12.46
C GLY A 63 6.06 0.62 -12.14
N ALA A 64 5.30 1.53 -12.73
CA ALA A 64 3.85 1.55 -12.71
C ALA A 64 3.39 2.20 -14.01
N GLU A 65 2.33 1.66 -14.60
CA GLU A 65 1.68 2.23 -15.77
C GLU A 65 0.19 2.33 -15.45
N ALA A 66 -0.38 3.50 -15.75
CA ALA A 66 -1.80 3.76 -15.62
C ALA A 66 -2.27 4.40 -16.93
N VAL A 67 -3.21 3.75 -17.60
CA VAL A 67 -3.85 4.29 -18.80
C VAL A 67 -5.19 4.88 -18.38
N ALA A 68 -5.44 6.14 -18.75
CA ALA A 68 -6.70 6.78 -18.44
C ALA A 68 -7.87 6.00 -19.08
N CYS A 69 -8.90 5.72 -18.27
CA CYS A 69 -10.12 5.09 -18.74
C CYS A 69 -11.04 6.12 -19.43
N PRO A 70 -11.34 6.00 -20.73
CA PRO A 70 -12.17 6.99 -21.43
C PRO A 70 -13.61 7.09 -20.91
N SER A 71 -14.17 5.98 -20.40
CA SER A 71 -15.52 5.95 -19.82
C SER A 71 -15.58 6.52 -18.40
N ASN A 72 -14.44 6.74 -17.75
CA ASN A 72 -14.35 7.36 -16.44
C ASN A 72 -13.33 8.50 -16.45
N SER A 73 -13.80 9.70 -16.81
CA SER A 73 -12.96 10.89 -16.93
C SER A 73 -12.63 11.56 -15.59
N THR A 74 -12.99 10.97 -14.45
CA THR A 74 -12.58 11.58 -13.17
C THR A 74 -11.07 11.50 -13.03
N PRO A 75 -10.41 12.55 -12.53
CA PRO A 75 -9.05 12.41 -12.02
C PRO A 75 -9.02 11.22 -11.05
N PHE A 76 -7.94 10.43 -11.07
CA PHE A 76 -7.77 9.23 -10.24
C PHE A 76 -8.63 8.00 -10.61
N SER A 77 -9.31 8.00 -11.76
CA SER A 77 -10.07 6.83 -12.24
C SER A 77 -9.20 5.65 -12.68
N SER A 78 -7.92 5.89 -12.94
CA SER A 78 -6.94 4.87 -13.34
C SER A 78 -5.62 5.18 -12.65
N LEU A 79 -5.12 4.22 -11.87
CA LEU A 79 -3.91 4.40 -11.08
C LEU A 79 -3.19 3.07 -10.88
N GLY A 80 -1.86 3.15 -10.82
CA GLY A 80 -1.00 2.06 -10.36
C GLY A 80 -0.61 2.31 -8.92
N GLN A 81 -0.87 1.35 -8.03
CA GLN A 81 -0.63 1.49 -6.59
C GLN A 81 0.23 0.35 -6.05
N THR A 82 1.16 0.70 -5.17
CA THR A 82 1.82 -0.22 -4.25
C THR A 82 1.48 0.18 -2.83
N ILE A 83 1.05 -0.78 -2.01
CA ILE A 83 0.61 -0.56 -0.63
C ILE A 83 1.54 -1.34 0.30
N PHE A 84 2.01 -0.65 1.34
CA PHE A 84 2.85 -1.22 2.37
C PHE A 84 2.29 -0.86 3.74
N GLY A 85 2.00 -1.86 4.57
CA GLY A 85 1.46 -1.64 5.92
C GLY A 85 0.82 -2.90 6.46
N GLY A 86 -0.14 -2.74 7.35
CA GLY A 86 -0.79 -3.86 8.02
C GLY A 86 -2.16 -3.54 8.59
N ASN A 87 -2.82 -4.58 9.08
CA ASN A 87 -4.00 -4.51 9.93
C ASN A 87 -3.54 -4.65 11.38
N TYR A 88 -4.07 -3.83 12.30
CA TYR A 88 -3.51 -3.70 13.64
C TYR A 88 -4.47 -4.11 14.76
N PHE A 89 -5.70 -3.60 14.75
CA PHE A 89 -6.68 -3.91 15.79
C PHE A 89 -8.10 -3.90 15.22
N ASN A 90 -8.98 -4.60 15.91
CA ASN A 90 -10.40 -4.69 15.58
C ASN A 90 -11.22 -3.84 16.56
N PRO A 91 -12.25 -3.10 16.12
CA PRO A 91 -13.10 -2.28 17.00
C PRO A 91 -14.02 -3.09 17.93
N GLY A 92 -13.88 -4.43 17.97
CA GLY A 92 -14.59 -5.31 18.89
C GLY A 92 -15.67 -6.18 18.25
N THR A 93 -15.76 -6.21 16.91
CA THR A 93 -16.69 -7.08 16.18
C THR A 93 -16.18 -8.52 16.11
N GLY A 94 -14.86 -8.71 16.18
CA GLY A 94 -14.19 -10.00 16.01
C GLY A 94 -14.14 -10.48 14.55
N ASP A 95 -14.70 -9.71 13.61
CA ASP A 95 -14.58 -9.96 12.18
C ASP A 95 -13.32 -9.29 11.64
N PRO A 96 -12.33 -10.04 11.12
CA PRO A 96 -11.08 -9.45 10.61
C PRO A 96 -11.28 -8.49 9.44
N ARG A 97 -12.46 -8.49 8.81
CA ARG A 97 -12.80 -7.47 7.81
C ARG A 97 -12.85 -6.10 8.43
N ASP A 98 -13.31 -5.96 9.68
CA ASP A 98 -13.46 -4.68 10.37
C ASP A 98 -12.15 -4.16 10.97
N ASP A 99 -11.02 -4.83 10.74
CA ASP A 99 -9.73 -4.39 11.25
C ASP A 99 -9.36 -2.98 10.75
N VAL A 100 -8.81 -2.20 11.66
CA VAL A 100 -8.19 -0.91 11.34
C VAL A 100 -6.84 -1.17 10.71
N ALA A 101 -6.69 -0.68 9.49
CA ALA A 101 -5.48 -0.74 8.69
C ALA A 101 -4.77 0.61 8.69
N ALA A 102 -3.44 0.57 8.72
CA ALA A 102 -2.57 1.71 8.52
C ALA A 102 -1.54 1.37 7.45
N VAL A 103 -1.49 2.18 6.40
CA VAL A 103 -0.70 1.87 5.20
C VAL A 103 -0.01 3.10 4.63
N LEU A 104 1.18 2.89 4.07
CA LEU A 104 1.81 3.75 3.09
C LEU A 104 1.32 3.34 1.70
N ILE A 105 0.97 4.33 0.88
CA ILE A 105 0.56 4.15 -0.51
C ILE A 105 1.58 4.89 -1.38
N VAL A 106 2.14 4.17 -2.34
CA VAL A 106 2.95 4.75 -3.42
C VAL A 106 2.18 4.57 -4.71
N GLU A 107 1.88 5.66 -5.40
CA GLU A 107 1.01 5.62 -6.56
C GLU A 107 1.50 6.46 -7.74
N HIS A 108 1.06 6.06 -8.93
CA HIS A 108 1.23 6.78 -10.17
C HIS A 108 -0.13 6.88 -10.86
N ASP A 109 -0.52 8.10 -11.22
CA ASP A 109 -1.71 8.38 -12.01
C ASP A 109 -1.32 9.08 -13.34
N PRO A 110 -2.21 9.10 -14.34
CA PRO A 110 -1.89 9.72 -15.64
C PRO A 110 -1.47 11.20 -15.58
N PRO A 111 -2.03 12.05 -14.68
CA PRO A 111 -1.57 13.43 -14.51
C PRO A 111 -0.17 13.57 -13.90
N THR A 112 0.31 12.59 -13.13
CA THR A 112 1.63 12.64 -12.48
C THR A 112 2.75 12.62 -13.52
N PRO A 113 3.77 13.51 -13.40
CA PRO A 113 4.88 13.53 -14.34
C PRO A 113 5.55 12.16 -14.50
N PRO A 114 6.00 11.79 -15.72
CA PRO A 114 6.70 10.53 -15.94
C PRO A 114 7.88 10.34 -14.98
N GLY A 115 7.92 9.17 -14.35
CA GLY A 115 8.98 8.80 -13.41
C GLY A 115 8.79 9.33 -11.99
N VAL A 116 7.70 10.05 -11.70
CA VAL A 116 7.33 10.53 -10.37
C VAL A 116 6.23 9.66 -9.78
N LEU A 117 6.31 9.43 -8.48
CA LEU A 117 5.34 8.69 -7.68
C LEU A 117 4.90 9.55 -6.50
N LEU A 118 3.60 9.55 -6.22
CA LEU A 118 3.02 10.18 -5.04
C LEU A 118 3.13 9.23 -3.85
N LEU A 119 3.53 9.75 -2.68
CA LEU A 119 3.63 8.99 -1.44
C LEU A 119 2.62 9.55 -0.43
N SER A 120 1.77 8.70 0.11
CA SER A 120 0.78 9.06 1.12
C SER A 120 0.70 8.03 2.25
N ALA A 121 0.18 8.47 3.40
CA ALA A 121 -0.22 7.62 4.50
C ALA A 121 -1.74 7.62 4.62
N LEU A 122 -2.32 6.47 4.93
CA LEU A 122 -3.75 6.28 5.07
C LEU A 122 -4.06 5.39 6.29
N VAL A 123 -5.07 5.79 7.06
CA VAL A 123 -5.67 4.97 8.12
C VAL A 123 -7.15 4.80 7.84
N PHE A 124 -7.61 3.55 7.77
CA PHE A 124 -8.99 3.22 7.40
C PHE A 124 -9.43 1.87 7.96
N SER A 125 -10.73 1.63 7.95
CA SER A 125 -11.39 0.32 8.04
C SER A 125 -12.43 0.24 6.91
N PRO A 126 -13.11 -0.89 6.65
CA PRO A 126 -14.12 -0.94 5.59
C PRO A 126 -15.26 0.07 5.79
N ASN A 127 -15.56 0.40 7.06
CA ASN A 127 -16.70 1.22 7.43
C ASN A 127 -16.31 2.66 7.81
N ALA A 128 -15.02 2.99 7.85
CA ALA A 128 -14.57 4.30 8.27
C ALA A 128 -13.24 4.72 7.63
N PHE A 129 -13.14 6.01 7.34
CA PHE A 129 -11.90 6.67 6.98
C PHE A 129 -11.44 7.53 8.15
N TYR A 130 -10.24 7.29 8.67
CA TYR A 130 -9.76 7.96 9.87
C TYR A 130 -8.79 9.11 9.56
N GLY A 131 -8.01 9.00 8.50
CA GLY A 131 -7.10 10.07 8.12
C GLY A 131 -6.21 9.74 6.92
N PHE A 132 -5.75 10.80 6.28
CA PHE A 132 -4.84 10.75 5.14
C PHE A 132 -3.81 11.86 5.27
N SER A 133 -2.58 11.58 4.86
CA SER A 133 -1.51 12.58 4.78
C SER A 133 -0.71 12.39 3.50
N SER A 134 -0.43 13.49 2.81
CA SER A 134 0.55 13.51 1.72
C SER A 134 1.95 13.65 2.32
N LEU A 135 2.82 12.69 2.00
CA LEU A 135 4.18 12.64 2.54
C LEU A 135 5.23 13.14 1.54
N GLY A 136 4.82 13.48 0.31
CA GLY A 136 5.69 14.00 -0.73
C GLY A 136 5.74 13.10 -1.96
N THR A 137 6.87 13.12 -2.64
CA THR A 137 7.08 12.37 -3.89
C THR A 137 8.40 11.62 -3.89
N ILE A 138 8.45 10.52 -4.64
CA ILE A 138 9.67 9.78 -4.94
C ILE A 138 9.75 9.55 -6.45
N ARG A 139 10.86 8.97 -6.92
CA ARG A 139 10.99 8.48 -8.30
C ARG A 139 11.01 6.96 -8.33
N PHE A 140 10.70 6.37 -9.48
CA PHE A 140 10.94 4.94 -9.71
C PHE A 140 12.39 4.57 -9.37
N GLU A 141 12.58 3.33 -8.91
CA GLU A 141 13.86 2.77 -8.48
C GLU A 141 14.53 3.47 -7.28
N GLN A 142 13.97 4.57 -6.76
CA GLN A 142 14.42 5.13 -5.50
C GLN A 142 13.94 4.24 -4.35
N ALA A 143 14.89 3.85 -3.49
CA ALA A 143 14.56 3.19 -2.26
C ALA A 143 14.08 4.22 -1.23
N LEU A 144 13.00 3.89 -0.54
CA LEU A 144 12.59 4.59 0.68
C LEU A 144 12.51 3.57 1.81
N THR A 145 12.82 4.00 3.03
CA THR A 145 12.54 3.23 4.22
C THR A 145 11.29 3.80 4.86
N GLY A 146 10.22 3.00 4.91
CA GLY A 146 8.95 3.38 5.52
C GLY A 146 8.75 2.62 6.82
N THR A 147 8.20 3.31 7.81
CA THR A 147 7.78 2.76 9.10
C THR A 147 6.33 3.14 9.37
N VAL A 148 5.53 2.15 9.78
CA VAL A 148 4.17 2.33 10.30
C VAL A 148 4.15 1.80 11.72
N LEU A 149 3.99 2.70 12.70
CA LEU A 149 3.94 2.39 14.13
C LEU A 149 2.53 2.65 14.67
N TRP A 150 1.97 1.66 15.35
CA TRP A 150 0.80 1.85 16.21
C TRP A 150 1.27 2.24 17.62
N ASP A 151 1.09 3.53 17.94
CA ASP A 151 1.36 4.09 19.27
C ASP A 151 0.09 4.00 20.12
N GLN A 152 -0.16 2.79 20.63
CA GLN A 152 -1.38 2.45 21.37
C GLN A 152 -1.65 3.40 22.56
N PRO A 153 -0.68 3.75 23.43
CA PRO A 153 -0.96 4.65 24.57
C PRO A 153 -1.50 6.02 24.17
N ASN A 154 -1.10 6.55 23.01
CA ASN A 154 -1.55 7.85 22.51
C ASN A 154 -2.68 7.74 21.46
N HIS A 155 -3.16 6.52 21.18
CA HIS A 155 -4.18 6.22 20.19
C HIS A 155 -3.89 6.79 18.79
N GLN A 156 -2.64 6.70 18.32
CA GLN A 156 -2.23 7.29 17.05
C GLN A 156 -1.38 6.33 16.21
N PHE A 157 -1.46 6.50 14.89
CA PHE A 157 -0.49 5.91 13.97
C PHE A 157 0.59 6.93 13.65
N VAL A 158 1.85 6.52 13.81
CA VAL A 158 3.01 7.32 13.43
C VAL A 158 3.61 6.75 12.16
N PHE A 159 3.65 7.57 11.12
CA PHE A 159 4.29 7.25 9.86
C PHE A 159 5.62 7.98 9.78
N ASN A 160 6.69 7.25 9.51
CA ASN A 160 8.01 7.82 9.26
C ASN A 160 8.54 7.29 7.92
N VAL A 161 9.00 8.19 7.05
CA VAL A 161 9.53 7.85 5.73
C VAL A 161 10.85 8.56 5.50
N ILE A 162 11.86 7.80 5.11
CA ILE A 162 13.20 8.31 4.83
C ILE A 162 13.52 7.98 3.38
N GLY A 163 13.86 9.00 2.59
CA GLY A 163 14.21 8.85 1.18
C GLY A 163 14.92 10.08 0.59
N PRO A 164 15.52 9.98 -0.60
CA PRO A 164 16.37 11.03 -1.17
C PRO A 164 15.70 12.38 -1.42
N ASN A 165 14.37 12.44 -1.46
CA ASN A 165 13.57 13.62 -1.79
C ASN A 165 12.44 13.87 -0.77
N LEU A 166 12.54 13.26 0.42
CA LEU A 166 11.57 13.41 1.50
C LEU A 166 12.22 14.24 2.61
N ASN A 167 11.50 15.23 3.13
CA ASN A 167 11.95 16.08 4.24
C ASN A 167 11.86 15.35 5.58
#